data_AF-A0A7C6K1J5-F1
#
_entry.id   AF-A0A7C6K1J5-F1
#
_cell.length_a   1.000
_cell.length_b   1.000
_cell.length_c   1.000
_cell.angle_alpha   90.00
_cell.angle_beta   90.00
_cell.angle_gamma   90.00
#
_symmetry.space_group_name_H-M   'P 1'
#
loop_
_entity.id
_entity.type
_entity.pdbx_description
1 polymer ?
#
loop_
_entity_poly.entity_id
_entity_poly.type
_entity_poly.pdbx_seq_one_letter_code
_entity_poly.pdbx_strand_id
1 'polypeptide(L)'
;MNCKKCGTEVREDALFCFNCGEKIEKDETFNIENKPVNKSKTALICGIIGSVLPLIFPFVYLVLLIGIVIKVITGSAIGYELPFVIAISVIYLPTPLALGIVAIIKSKDPNAVAKSAAKVFGVIAIVLWGLNIVLVISSLFSN
;
A
#
# COMPACT_ATOMS: atom_id res chain seq x y z
N MET A 1 -39.58 29.89 -14.28
CA MET A 1 -40.01 30.07 -12.87
C MET A 1 -39.71 31.49 -12.41
N ASN A 2 -40.47 32.12 -11.52
CA ASN A 2 -40.20 33.51 -11.13
C ASN A 2 -39.47 33.60 -9.79
N CYS A 3 -38.53 34.54 -9.68
CA CYS A 3 -37.83 34.80 -8.43
C CYS A 3 -38.81 35.32 -7.36
N LYS A 4 -38.85 34.67 -6.19
CA LYS A 4 -39.74 35.05 -5.08
C LYS A 4 -39.43 36.44 -4.47
N LYS A 5 -38.21 36.96 -4.70
CA LYS A 5 -37.77 38.26 -4.13
C LYS A 5 -38.00 39.45 -5.05
N CYS A 6 -37.69 39.31 -6.34
CA CYS A 6 -37.76 40.44 -7.29
C CYS A 6 -38.78 40.24 -8.42
N GLY A 7 -39.42 39.07 -8.51
CA GLY A 7 -40.45 38.78 -9.53
C GLY A 7 -39.91 38.52 -10.94
N THR A 8 -38.61 38.66 -11.19
CA THR A 8 -38.01 38.41 -12.50
C THR A 8 -38.18 36.95 -12.92
N GLU A 9 -38.45 36.70 -14.20
CA GLU A 9 -38.46 35.36 -14.78
C GLU A 9 -37.05 34.78 -14.77
N VAL A 10 -36.90 33.60 -14.19
CA VAL A 10 -35.65 32.88 -14.02
C VAL A 10 -35.79 31.50 -14.68
N ARG A 11 -34.72 31.05 -15.34
CA ARG A 11 -34.67 29.72 -15.93
C ARG A 11 -34.75 28.65 -14.85
N GLU A 12 -35.37 27.52 -15.17
CA GLU A 12 -35.56 26.39 -14.24
C GLU A 12 -34.23 25.75 -13.81
N ASP A 13 -33.16 25.95 -14.59
CA ASP A 13 -31.83 25.44 -14.31
C ASP A 13 -30.96 26.40 -13.47
N ALA A 14 -31.40 27.64 -13.22
CA ALA A 14 -30.59 28.64 -12.54
C ALA A 14 -30.48 28.41 -11.01
N LEU A 15 -29.25 28.48 -10.48
CA LEU A 15 -28.96 28.38 -9.03
C LEU A 15 -29.18 29.71 -8.28
N PHE A 16 -29.09 30.83 -9.00
CA PHE A 16 -29.24 32.18 -8.48
C PHE A 16 -30.03 33.04 -9.47
N CYS A 17 -30.79 34.00 -8.97
CA CYS A 17 -31.45 35.00 -9.81
C CYS A 17 -30.40 35.95 -10.41
N PHE A 18 -30.33 36.05 -11.74
CA PHE A 18 -29.39 36.93 -12.44
C PHE A 18 -29.67 38.42 -12.21
N ASN A 19 -30.87 38.79 -11.75
CA ASN A 19 -31.26 40.18 -11.54
C ASN A 19 -30.98 40.67 -10.11
N CYS A 20 -31.29 39.87 -9.07
CA CYS A 20 -31.18 40.30 -7.67
C CYS A 20 -30.22 39.48 -6.81
N GLY A 21 -29.63 38.41 -7.35
CA GLY A 21 -28.70 37.53 -6.64
C GLY A 21 -29.35 36.58 -5.64
N GLU A 22 -30.68 36.53 -5.55
CA GLU A 22 -31.37 35.60 -4.63
C GLU A 22 -31.09 34.15 -5.01
N LYS A 23 -30.74 33.33 -4.01
CA LYS A 23 -30.52 31.89 -4.22
C LYS A 23 -31.86 31.23 -4.54
N ILE A 24 -31.87 30.45 -5.61
CA ILE A 24 -33.03 29.67 -5.99
C ILE A 24 -32.91 28.30 -5.32
N GLU A 25 -33.71 28.08 -4.27
CA GLU A 25 -33.85 26.75 -3.68
C GLU A 25 -34.61 25.87 -4.65
N LYS A 26 -33.88 25.06 -5.40
CA LYS A 26 -34.46 23.91 -6.08
C LYS A 26 -34.44 22.75 -5.10
N ASP A 27 -35.61 22.15 -4.91
CA ASP A 27 -35.74 20.81 -4.33
C ASP A 27 -35.18 19.76 -5.30
N GLU A 28 -33.92 19.93 -5.70
CA GLU A 28 -33.13 18.80 -6.16
C GLU A 28 -32.73 18.07 -4.89
N THR A 29 -33.61 17.16 -4.47
CA THR A 29 -33.29 16.09 -3.54
C THR A 29 -32.12 15.33 -4.18
N PHE A 30 -30.89 15.80 -3.96
CA PHE A 30 -29.71 14.97 -4.07
C PHE A 30 -29.95 13.85 -3.07
N ASN A 31 -30.54 12.76 -3.57
CA ASN A 31 -30.51 11.49 -2.91
C ASN A 31 -29.02 11.16 -2.82
N ILE A 32 -28.40 11.54 -1.71
CA ILE A 32 -27.17 10.92 -1.25
C ILE A 32 -27.60 9.49 -0.98
N GLU A 33 -27.60 8.66 -2.03
CA GLU A 33 -27.63 7.22 -1.89
C GLU A 33 -26.37 6.90 -1.10
N ASN A 34 -26.52 6.82 0.22
CA ASN A 34 -25.49 6.38 1.15
C ASN A 34 -25.28 4.89 0.88
N LYS A 35 -24.70 4.56 -0.27
CA LYS A 35 -24.30 3.20 -0.58
C LYS A 35 -23.32 2.80 0.52
N PRO A 36 -23.53 1.67 1.23
CA PRO A 36 -22.62 1.25 2.27
C PRO A 36 -21.24 1.08 1.65
N VAL A 37 -20.32 1.99 1.98
CA VAL A 37 -18.94 1.95 1.52
C VAL A 37 -18.31 0.69 2.09
N ASN A 38 -18.05 -0.30 1.23
CA ASN A 38 -17.37 -1.51 1.64
C ASN A 38 -15.89 -1.19 1.91
N LYS A 39 -15.54 -1.02 3.18
CA LYS A 39 -14.16 -0.66 3.52
C LYS A 39 -13.20 -1.79 3.08
N SER A 40 -12.19 -1.47 2.29
CA SER A 40 -11.24 -2.44 1.75
C SER A 40 -10.01 -2.60 2.67
N LYS A 41 -9.63 -3.84 2.98
CA LYS A 41 -8.48 -4.16 3.85
C LYS A 41 -7.16 -4.29 3.08
N THR A 42 -7.17 -4.20 1.76
CA THR A 42 -6.01 -4.54 0.93
C THR A 42 -4.79 -3.67 1.22
N ALA A 43 -4.97 -2.35 1.44
CA ALA A 43 -3.87 -1.45 1.78
C ALA A 43 -3.15 -1.87 3.07
N LEU A 44 -3.92 -2.25 4.09
CA LEU A 44 -3.40 -2.71 5.38
C LEU A 44 -2.64 -4.04 5.22
N ILE A 45 -3.22 -5.01 4.53
CA ILE A 45 -2.61 -6.34 4.34
C ILE A 45 -1.29 -6.22 3.58
N CYS A 46 -1.25 -5.46 2.49
CA CYS A 46 -0.01 -5.21 1.75
C CYS A 46 1.05 -4.53 2.62
N GLY A 47 0.68 -3.56 3.45
CA GLY A 47 1.59 -2.90 4.37
C GLY A 47 2.17 -3.88 5.40
N ILE A 48 1.31 -4.68 6.05
CA ILE A 48 1.75 -5.66 7.07
C ILE A 48 2.69 -6.68 6.44
N ILE A 49 2.29 -7.32 5.33
CA ILE A 49 3.13 -8.33 4.67
C ILE A 49 4.45 -7.70 4.22
N GLY A 50 4.41 -6.52 3.60
CA GLY A 50 5.61 -5.79 3.19
C GLY A 50 6.56 -5.46 4.34
N SER A 51 6.03 -5.22 5.55
CA SER A 51 6.84 -4.91 6.74
C SER A 51 7.38 -6.15 7.46
N VAL A 52 6.62 -7.24 7.48
CA VAL A 52 6.99 -8.49 8.20
C VAL A 52 7.96 -9.33 7.37
N LEU A 53 7.79 -9.35 6.04
CA LEU A 53 8.58 -10.18 5.14
C LEU A 53 10.11 -9.91 5.22
N PRO A 54 10.58 -8.64 5.30
CA PRO A 54 12.01 -8.33 5.52
C PRO A 54 12.56 -8.76 6.87
N LEU A 55 11.71 -8.89 7.90
CA LEU A 55 12.15 -9.29 9.24
C LEU A 55 12.39 -10.80 9.33
N ILE A 56 11.61 -11.59 8.58
CA ILE A 56 11.76 -13.05 8.51
C ILE A 56 12.96 -13.44 7.63
N PHE A 57 13.29 -12.62 6.63
CA PHE A 57 14.37 -12.87 5.68
C PHE A 57 15.75 -13.17 6.31
N PRO A 58 16.29 -12.37 7.25
CA PRO A 58 17.59 -12.67 7.87
C PRO A 58 17.57 -13.98 8.68
N PHE A 59 16.42 -14.33 9.26
CA PHE A 59 16.27 -15.60 9.97
C PHE A 59 16.30 -16.79 9.02
N VAL A 60 15.60 -16.69 7.88
CA VAL A 60 15.65 -17.71 6.82
C VAL A 60 17.05 -17.84 6.24
N TYR A 61 17.72 -16.71 5.98
CA TYR A 61 19.09 -16.69 5.49
C TYR A 61 20.08 -17.32 6.48
N LEU A 62 19.93 -17.06 7.78
CA LEU A 62 20.76 -17.66 8.83
C LEU A 62 20.58 -19.19 8.90
N VAL A 63 19.34 -19.68 8.91
CA VAL A 63 19.04 -21.13 8.90
C VAL A 63 19.63 -21.79 7.65
N LEU A 64 19.60 -21.07 6.52
CA LEU A 64 20.15 -21.53 5.26
C LEU A 64 21.68 -21.57 5.28
N LEU A 65 22.36 -20.58 5.86
CA LEU A 65 23.82 -20.64 6.03
C LEU A 65 24.24 -21.80 6.93
N ILE A 66 23.50 -22.05 8.01
CA ILE A 66 23.81 -23.12 8.97
C ILE A 66 23.85 -24.49 8.29
N GLY A 67 22.89 -24.83 7.42
CA GLY A 67 22.95 -26.13 6.75
C GLY A 67 23.85 -26.18 5.52
N ILE A 68 24.27 -25.05 4.91
CA ILE A 68 25.45 -25.05 4.02
C ILE A 68 26.67 -25.51 4.82
N VAL A 69 26.88 -24.96 6.02
CA VAL A 69 27.99 -25.34 6.91
C VAL A 69 27.90 -26.81 7.31
N ILE A 70 26.72 -27.30 7.71
CA ILE A 70 26.50 -28.72 8.04
C ILE A 70 26.83 -29.61 6.83
N LYS A 71 26.36 -29.27 5.63
CA LYS A 71 26.66 -30.01 4.38
C LYS A 71 28.16 -30.13 4.14
N VAL A 72 28.91 -29.04 4.31
CA VAL A 72 30.37 -29.03 4.16
C VAL A 72 31.04 -29.95 5.18
N ILE A 73 30.55 -29.98 6.42
CA ILE A 73 31.15 -30.79 7.49
C ILE A 73 30.80 -32.27 7.35
N THR A 74 29.54 -32.61 7.06
CA THR A 74 29.03 -33.99 7.13
C THR A 74 29.03 -34.71 5.79
N GLY A 75 29.42 -34.04 4.69
CA GLY A 75 29.44 -34.61 3.33
C GLY A 75 28.08 -35.12 2.84
N SER A 76 26.99 -34.73 3.51
CA SER A 76 25.67 -35.31 3.32
C SER A 76 24.92 -34.63 2.17
N ALA A 77 24.12 -35.39 1.43
CA ALA A 77 23.28 -34.86 0.36
C ALA A 77 22.02 -34.12 0.84
N ILE A 78 21.81 -33.96 2.17
CA ILE A 78 20.78 -33.09 2.73
C ILE A 78 21.18 -31.62 2.58
N GLY A 79 21.22 -31.15 1.33
CA GLY A 79 21.54 -29.78 0.98
C GLY A 79 20.47 -29.21 0.07
N TYR A 80 19.88 -28.10 0.47
CA TYR A 80 19.14 -27.23 -0.44
C TYR A 80 20.05 -26.87 -1.62
N GLU A 81 19.58 -27.12 -2.83
CA GLU A 81 20.35 -26.79 -4.04
C GLU A 81 20.63 -25.29 -4.06
N LEU A 82 21.89 -24.91 -4.29
CA LEU A 82 22.34 -23.53 -4.49
C LEU A 82 21.38 -22.67 -5.37
N PRO A 83 20.76 -23.19 -6.46
CA PRO A 83 19.74 -22.47 -7.21
C PRO A 83 18.49 -22.05 -6.40
N PHE A 84 18.05 -22.80 -5.39
CA PHE A 84 16.92 -22.39 -4.54
C PHE A 84 17.24 -21.15 -3.71
N VAL A 85 18.48 -21.01 -3.25
CA VAL A 85 18.95 -19.85 -2.46
C VAL A 85 18.92 -18.57 -3.30
N ILE A 86 19.44 -18.68 -4.52
CA ILE A 86 19.48 -17.57 -5.48
C ILE A 86 18.05 -17.21 -5.91
N ALA A 87 17.20 -18.20 -6.15
CA ALA A 87 15.79 -17.96 -6.48
C ALA A 87 15.04 -17.23 -5.35
N ILE A 88 15.20 -17.66 -4.09
CA ILE A 88 14.55 -17.02 -2.95
C ILE A 88 15.04 -15.58 -2.78
N SER A 89 16.35 -15.33 -2.86
CA SER A 89 16.92 -13.98 -2.72
C SER A 89 16.48 -13.03 -3.84
N VAL A 90 16.46 -13.48 -5.10
CA VAL A 90 15.99 -12.68 -6.24
C VAL A 90 14.49 -12.38 -6.15
N ILE A 91 13.68 -13.27 -5.59
CA ILE A 91 12.24 -13.05 -5.39
C ILE A 91 11.97 -12.15 -4.17
N TYR A 92 12.74 -12.31 -3.09
CA TYR A 92 12.59 -11.52 -1.86
C TYR A 92 13.07 -10.08 -2.00
N LEU A 93 13.96 -9.79 -2.95
CA LEU A 93 14.46 -8.43 -3.13
C LEU A 93 13.37 -7.49 -3.68
N PRO A 94 12.65 -7.74 -4.79
CA PRO A 94 11.65 -6.80 -5.28
C PRO A 94 10.33 -6.79 -4.49
N THR A 95 10.02 -7.86 -3.74
CA THR A 95 8.67 -8.06 -3.18
C THR A 95 8.29 -7.11 -2.04
N PRO A 96 9.11 -6.84 -1.00
CA PRO A 96 8.76 -5.89 0.06
C PRO A 96 8.65 -4.46 -0.46
N LEU A 97 9.51 -4.08 -1.42
CA LEU A 97 9.46 -2.78 -2.08
C LEU A 97 8.14 -2.60 -2.84
N ALA A 98 7.76 -3.59 -3.67
CA ALA A 98 6.51 -3.56 -4.43
C ALA A 98 5.29 -3.51 -3.49
N LEU A 99 5.27 -4.34 -2.43
CA LEU A 99 4.19 -4.36 -1.46
C LEU A 99 4.08 -3.04 -0.66
N GLY A 100 5.21 -2.45 -0.29
CA GLY A 100 5.26 -1.15 0.37
C GLY A 100 4.69 -0.02 -0.50
N ILE A 101 5.08 0.03 -1.77
CA ILE A 101 4.54 1.00 -2.75
C ILE A 101 3.03 0.80 -2.94
N VAL A 102 2.58 -0.45 -3.14
CA VAL A 102 1.16 -0.78 -3.31
C VAL A 102 0.34 -0.40 -2.08
N ALA A 103 0.87 -0.62 -0.86
CA ALA A 103 0.23 -0.22 0.38
C ALA A 103 0.04 1.31 0.45
N ILE A 104 1.06 2.09 0.06
CA ILE A 104 0.99 3.56 0.03
C ILE A 104 -0.04 4.03 -1.00
N ILE A 105 -0.05 3.46 -2.21
CA ILE A 105 -1.01 3.85 -3.26
C ILE A 105 -2.44 3.56 -2.79
N LYS A 106 -2.73 2.32 -2.36
CA LYS A 106 -4.08 1.93 -1.90
C LYS A 106 -4.51 2.62 -0.62
N SER A 107 -3.59 3.15 0.19
CA SER A 107 -3.95 3.95 1.37
C SER A 107 -4.58 5.31 1.04
N LYS A 108 -4.46 5.78 -0.22
CA LYS A 108 -5.09 7.03 -0.68
C LYS A 108 -6.55 6.85 -1.05
N ASP A 109 -7.04 5.61 -1.22
CA ASP A 109 -8.43 5.35 -1.57
C ASP A 109 -9.37 5.80 -0.43
N PRO A 110 -10.50 6.47 -0.74
CA PRO A 110 -11.46 6.92 0.27
C PRO A 110 -12.08 5.75 1.06
N ASN A 111 -12.05 4.54 0.47
CA ASN A 111 -12.63 3.33 1.02
C ASN A 111 -11.61 2.48 1.81
N ALA A 112 -10.35 2.93 1.94
CA ALA A 112 -9.30 2.15 2.60
C ALA A 112 -9.49 2.11 4.13
N VAL A 113 -9.42 0.91 4.71
CA VAL A 113 -9.38 0.73 6.17
C VAL A 113 -8.03 1.20 6.72
N ALA A 114 -8.05 1.95 7.82
CA ALA A 114 -6.86 2.34 8.59
C ALA A 114 -5.75 2.97 7.74
N LYS A 115 -6.11 3.96 6.91
CA LYS A 115 -5.21 4.66 5.96
C LYS A 115 -3.87 5.11 6.56
N SER A 116 -3.87 5.65 7.79
CA SER A 116 -2.64 6.12 8.44
C SER A 116 -1.71 4.96 8.79
N ALA A 117 -2.25 3.85 9.31
CA ALA A 117 -1.46 2.67 9.61
C ALA A 117 -0.89 2.02 8.34
N ALA A 118 -1.70 1.88 7.28
CA ALA A 118 -1.25 1.32 6.01
C ALA A 118 -0.07 2.12 5.40
N LYS A 119 -0.11 3.46 5.50
CA LYS A 119 1.02 4.32 5.09
C LYS A 119 2.28 4.04 5.91
N VAL A 120 2.15 4.00 7.23
CA VAL A 120 3.28 3.75 8.14
C VAL A 120 3.92 2.40 7.84
N PHE A 121 3.13 1.33 7.73
CA PHE A 121 3.64 0.01 7.38
C PHE A 121 4.29 -0.04 5.99
N GLY A 122 3.72 0.66 5.02
CA GLY A 122 4.31 0.79 3.68
C GLY A 122 5.67 1.49 3.70
N VAL A 123 5.83 2.57 4.49
CA VAL A 123 7.12 3.25 4.67
C VAL A 123 8.12 2.35 5.40
N ILE A 124 7.70 1.68 6.46
CA ILE A 124 8.56 0.73 7.21
C ILE A 124 9.06 -0.38 6.28
N ALA A 125 8.19 -0.96 5.44
CA ALA A 125 8.57 -1.98 4.47
C ALA A 125 9.72 -1.51 3.55
N ILE A 126 9.62 -0.28 3.03
CA ILE A 126 10.62 0.31 2.13
C ILE A 126 11.94 0.57 2.87
N VAL A 127 11.87 1.11 4.09
CA VAL A 127 13.06 1.38 4.91
C VAL A 127 13.78 0.09 5.29
N LEU A 128 13.05 -0.92 5.76
CA LEU A 128 13.63 -2.23 6.13
C LEU A 128 14.24 -2.94 4.92
N TRP A 129 13.59 -2.81 3.75
CA TRP A 129 14.16 -3.30 2.49
C TRP A 129 15.46 -2.58 2.12
N GLY A 130 15.46 -1.25 2.20
CA GLY A 130 16.65 -0.40 1.98
C GLY A 130 17.79 -0.72 2.94
N LEU A 131 17.49 -1.01 4.20
CA LEU A 131 18.50 -1.42 5.18
C LEU A 131 19.08 -2.81 4.85
N ASN A 132 18.22 -3.77 4.48
CA ASN A 132 18.68 -5.11 4.09
C ASN A 132 19.59 -5.07 2.87
N ILE A 133 19.24 -4.31 1.83
CA ILE A 133 20.06 -4.23 0.62
C ILE A 133 21.44 -3.60 0.90
N VAL A 134 21.51 -2.61 1.79
CA VAL A 134 22.79 -2.02 2.23
C VAL A 134 23.66 -3.07 2.93
N LEU A 135 23.07 -3.90 3.81
CA LEU A 135 23.80 -4.97 4.50
C LEU A 135 24.34 -6.03 3.51
N VAL A 136 23.51 -6.44 2.55
CA VAL A 136 23.94 -7.40 1.50
C VAL A 136 25.07 -6.80 0.67
N ILE A 137 24.94 -5.56 0.21
CA ILE A 137 25.98 -4.88 -0.57
C ILE A 137 27.28 -4.79 0.23
N SER A 138 27.20 -4.39 1.50
CA SER A 138 28.37 -4.28 2.39
C SER A 138 29.10 -5.63 2.53
N SER A 139 28.36 -6.73 2.61
CA SER A 139 28.96 -8.08 2.67
C SER A 139 29.66 -8.51 1.38
N LEU A 140 29.25 -7.98 0.22
CA LEU A 140 29.89 -8.26 -1.07
C LEU A 140 31.20 -7.50 -1.26
N PHE A 141 31.30 -6.28 -0.73
CA PHE A 141 32.49 -5.43 -0.86
C PHE A 141 33.51 -5.60 0.29
N SER A 142 33.15 -6.32 1.35
CA SER A 142 34.03 -6.60 2.49
C SER A 142 34.92 -7.83 2.30
N ASN A 143 34.88 -8.48 1.13
CA ASN A 143 35.69 -9.64 0.76
C ASN A 143 36.63 -9.31 -0.40
#